data_AF-A0AAU7S1E4-F1
#
_entry.id   AF-A0AAU7S1E4-F1
#
_cell.length_a   1.000
_cell.length_b   1.000
_cell.length_c   1.000
_cell.angle_alpha   90.00
_cell.angle_beta   90.00
_cell.angle_gamma   90.00
#
_symmetry.space_group_name_H-M   'P 1'
#
loop_
_entity.id
_entity.type
_entity.pdbx_description
1 polymer ?
#
loop_
_entity_poly.entity_id
_entity_poly.type
_entity_poly.pdbx_seq_one_letter_code
_entity_poly.pdbx_strand_id
1 'polypeptide(L)'
;MTIKSPLSCAFCVVVVLAESMKPALASPAATAPQLPTMQQLQSALDEVKPGLARIREFFGCIPAFGRPMTIRLCALKAEGTDFVQTIPFRLADQRWQVVLDRTGRPPETDGACAPLDVVQAELRKLRGDGKLHVTGEVDDGAGTFTSERGLLRDHKGPYRLMCRYDVVTGLGKKALLIAYVWHDGAHYIVDRDIEAWPDD
;
A
#
# COMPACT_ATOMS: atom_id res chain seq x y z
N MET A 1 55.23 -57.62 -49.65
CA MET A 1 56.19 -56.59 -50.11
C MET A 1 55.40 -55.30 -50.33
N THR A 2 56.03 -54.18 -49.95
CA THR A 2 55.70 -52.79 -50.32
C THR A 2 54.60 -52.07 -49.52
N ILE A 3 55.07 -51.28 -48.56
CA ILE A 3 54.43 -50.12 -47.95
C ILE A 3 54.22 -49.03 -49.02
N LYS A 4 53.11 -48.28 -48.93
CA LYS A 4 53.03 -46.82 -49.19
C LYS A 4 51.64 -46.27 -48.84
N SER A 5 51.56 -45.58 -47.70
CA SER A 5 50.77 -44.35 -47.53
C SER A 5 51.54 -43.19 -48.22
N PRO A 6 51.04 -41.94 -48.39
CA PRO A 6 49.92 -41.30 -47.67
C PRO A 6 49.07 -40.24 -48.44
N LEU A 7 48.17 -39.61 -47.67
CA LEU A 7 47.87 -38.17 -47.60
C LEU A 7 46.56 -37.63 -48.23
N SER A 8 45.86 -36.87 -47.37
CA SER A 8 44.80 -35.87 -47.62
C SER A 8 43.42 -36.39 -48.05
N CYS A 9 42.29 -35.86 -47.56
CA CYS A 9 42.04 -34.62 -46.83
C CYS A 9 40.81 -34.79 -45.94
N ALA A 10 40.86 -34.19 -44.75
CA ALA A 10 39.80 -34.13 -43.77
C ALA A 10 38.72 -33.12 -44.19
N PHE A 11 37.45 -33.44 -43.96
CA PHE A 11 36.41 -32.47 -43.56
C PHE A 11 35.28 -33.23 -42.85
N CYS A 12 35.40 -33.36 -41.53
CA CYS A 12 34.27 -33.75 -40.68
C CYS A 12 33.35 -32.54 -40.51
N VAL A 13 32.14 -32.61 -41.05
CA VAL A 13 31.05 -31.68 -40.75
C VAL A 13 30.56 -31.97 -39.34
N VAL A 14 30.94 -31.11 -38.39
CA VAL A 14 30.35 -31.10 -37.04
C VAL A 14 29.02 -30.36 -37.12
N VAL A 15 27.91 -31.09 -36.99
CA VAL A 15 26.58 -30.51 -36.78
C VAL A 15 26.53 -30.00 -35.34
N VAL A 16 26.72 -28.69 -35.15
CA VAL A 16 26.45 -28.03 -33.87
C VAL A 16 24.94 -27.82 -33.80
N LEU A 17 24.27 -28.65 -32.99
CA LEU A 17 22.91 -28.40 -32.54
C LEU A 17 22.92 -27.10 -31.72
N ALA A 18 22.50 -26.01 -32.37
CA ALA A 18 22.21 -24.76 -31.69
C ALA A 18 20.86 -24.92 -30.95
N GLU A 19 20.91 -25.46 -29.73
CA GLU A 19 19.82 -25.24 -28.78
C GLU A 19 19.73 -23.74 -28.52
N SER A 20 18.74 -23.11 -29.14
CA SER A 20 18.35 -21.74 -28.85
C SER A 20 17.82 -21.66 -27.43
N MET A 21 18.72 -21.50 -26.46
CA MET A 21 18.41 -21.02 -25.13
C MET A 21 17.87 -19.60 -25.29
N LYS A 22 16.55 -19.47 -25.43
CA LYS A 22 15.88 -18.19 -25.21
C LYS A 22 16.24 -17.74 -23.80
N PRO A 23 16.80 -16.54 -23.60
CA PRO A 23 16.89 -16.00 -22.26
C PRO A 23 15.47 -15.91 -21.74
N ALA A 24 15.19 -16.66 -20.66
CA ALA A 24 14.03 -16.41 -19.85
C ALA A 24 14.17 -14.97 -19.35
N LEU A 25 13.44 -14.06 -19.98
CA LEU A 25 13.19 -12.74 -19.44
C LEU A 25 12.58 -13.01 -18.07
N ALA A 26 13.40 -12.87 -17.03
CA ALA A 26 12.90 -12.73 -15.68
C ALA A 26 11.90 -11.58 -15.76
N SER A 27 10.60 -11.90 -15.62
CA SER A 27 9.62 -10.88 -15.27
C SER A 27 10.26 -10.05 -14.16
N PRO A 28 10.32 -8.71 -14.29
CA PRO A 28 10.87 -7.89 -13.23
C PRO A 28 10.19 -8.35 -11.94
N ALA A 29 11.00 -8.86 -11.00
CA ALA A 29 10.52 -9.26 -9.70
C ALA A 29 9.58 -8.16 -9.24
N ALA A 30 8.34 -8.51 -8.88
CA ALA A 30 7.35 -7.53 -8.47
C ALA A 30 7.96 -6.74 -7.31
N THR A 31 8.55 -5.59 -7.62
CA THR A 31 9.18 -4.72 -6.65
C THR A 31 8.09 -4.39 -5.67
N ALA A 32 8.30 -4.73 -4.39
CA ALA A 32 7.34 -4.40 -3.35
C ALA A 32 6.91 -2.93 -3.54
N PRO A 33 5.61 -2.59 -3.42
CA PRO A 33 5.14 -1.25 -3.74
C PRO A 33 5.94 -0.24 -2.91
N GLN A 34 6.75 0.57 -3.58
CA GLN A 34 7.62 1.53 -2.90
C GLN A 34 6.74 2.65 -2.34
N LEU A 35 6.81 2.95 -1.04
CA LEU A 35 6.20 4.19 -0.55
C LEU A 35 6.95 5.39 -1.14
N PRO A 36 6.24 6.47 -1.52
CA PRO A 36 6.89 7.68 -1.97
C PRO A 36 7.72 8.30 -0.84
N THR A 37 8.88 8.85 -1.19
CA THR A 37 9.62 9.71 -0.27
C THR A 37 9.02 11.12 -0.26
N MET A 38 9.26 11.88 0.82
CA MET A 38 8.82 13.27 0.91
C MET A 38 9.32 14.13 -0.25
N GLN A 39 10.54 13.89 -0.73
CA GLN A 39 11.10 14.58 -1.91
C GLN A 39 10.32 14.25 -3.18
N GLN A 40 9.97 12.98 -3.41
CA GLN A 40 9.17 12.58 -4.57
C GLN A 40 7.76 13.20 -4.53
N LEU A 41 7.14 13.27 -3.35
CA LEU A 41 5.85 13.92 -3.16
C LEU A 41 5.95 15.43 -3.41
N GLN A 42 6.99 16.09 -2.91
CA GLN A 42 7.21 17.52 -3.15
C GLN A 42 7.39 17.80 -4.64
N SER A 43 8.22 17.02 -5.34
CA SER A 43 8.40 17.18 -6.79
C SER A 43 7.09 17.01 -7.55
N ALA A 44 6.26 16.02 -7.18
CA ALA A 44 4.96 15.80 -7.80
C ALA A 44 4.00 16.99 -7.58
N LEU A 45 4.03 17.62 -6.40
CA LEU A 45 3.25 18.83 -6.10
C LEU A 45 3.76 20.04 -6.89
N ASP A 46 5.07 20.23 -6.96
CA ASP A 46 5.71 21.33 -7.68
C ASP A 46 5.41 21.28 -9.20
N GLU A 47 5.28 20.07 -9.78
CA GLU A 47 4.88 19.88 -11.18
C GLU A 47 3.43 20.36 -11.44
N VAL A 48 2.52 20.23 -10.47
CA VAL A 48 1.14 20.72 -10.59
C VAL A 48 1.06 22.22 -10.42
N LYS A 49 1.74 22.75 -9.40
CA LYS A 49 1.76 24.18 -9.11
C LYS A 49 3.12 24.58 -8.52
N PRO A 50 4.01 25.20 -9.31
CA PRO A 50 5.29 25.70 -8.82
C PRO A 50 5.09 26.71 -7.67
N GLY A 51 5.94 26.63 -6.65
CA GLY A 51 5.91 27.54 -5.51
C GLY A 51 4.85 27.21 -4.46
N LEU A 52 4.28 26.00 -4.47
CA LEU A 52 3.53 25.49 -3.33
C LEU A 52 4.39 25.47 -2.06
N ALA A 53 3.74 25.64 -0.91
CA ALA A 53 4.38 25.49 0.39
C ALA A 53 5.03 24.10 0.50
N ARG A 54 6.21 24.03 1.12
CA ARG A 54 6.94 22.77 1.24
C ARG A 54 6.22 21.82 2.20
N ILE A 55 6.36 20.53 1.96
CA ILE A 55 5.94 19.50 2.91
C ILE A 55 6.87 19.62 4.13
N ARG A 56 6.27 19.91 5.30
CA ARG A 56 6.95 19.95 6.59
C ARG A 56 6.97 18.58 7.25
N GLU A 57 5.83 17.88 7.21
CA GLU A 57 5.66 16.57 7.84
C GLU A 57 4.93 15.61 6.89
N PHE A 58 5.40 14.36 6.88
CA PHE A 58 4.80 13.25 6.14
C PHE A 58 4.35 12.17 7.13
N PHE A 59 3.04 12.00 7.28
CA PHE A 59 2.44 11.00 8.16
C PHE A 59 2.30 9.64 7.48
N GLY A 60 2.46 9.65 6.16
CA GLY A 60 2.53 8.47 5.33
C GLY A 60 1.38 8.36 4.29
N CYS A 61 1.45 7.39 3.38
CA CYS A 61 0.37 6.97 2.47
C CYS A 61 -0.27 5.60 2.72
N ILE A 62 -1.55 5.49 2.40
CA ILE A 62 -2.34 4.24 2.37
C ILE A 62 -2.92 4.02 0.96
N PRO A 63 -3.38 2.82 0.60
CA PRO A 63 -4.24 2.64 -0.55
C PRO A 63 -5.48 3.55 -0.51
N ALA A 64 -5.86 4.13 -1.64
CA ALA A 64 -7.11 4.89 -1.76
C ALA A 64 -8.31 3.95 -1.91
N PHE A 65 -9.43 4.29 -1.27
CA PHE A 65 -10.68 3.54 -1.41
C PHE A 65 -11.16 3.52 -2.88
N GLY A 66 -11.74 2.40 -3.31
CA GLY A 66 -12.17 2.15 -4.69
C GLY A 66 -11.04 1.99 -5.73
N ARG A 67 -9.82 2.44 -5.44
CA ARG A 67 -8.62 2.28 -6.30
C ARG A 67 -7.37 1.83 -5.54
N PRO A 68 -7.45 0.82 -4.65
CA PRO A 68 -6.39 0.52 -3.68
C PRO A 68 -5.08 0.04 -4.30
N MET A 69 -5.14 -0.57 -5.49
CA MET A 69 -3.95 -1.10 -6.16
C MET A 69 -3.15 -0.05 -6.94
N THR A 70 -3.73 1.13 -7.21
CA THR A 70 -3.17 2.09 -8.19
C THR A 70 -2.95 3.49 -7.64
N ILE A 71 -3.69 3.86 -6.58
CA ILE A 71 -3.62 5.18 -5.97
C ILE A 71 -3.26 5.03 -4.50
N ARG A 72 -2.31 5.86 -4.07
CA ARG A 72 -1.91 6.01 -2.67
C ARG A 72 -2.38 7.37 -2.16
N LEU A 73 -3.19 7.38 -1.11
CA LEU A 73 -3.63 8.58 -0.41
C LEU A 73 -2.61 8.92 0.68
N CYS A 74 -1.91 10.04 0.53
CA CYS A 74 -0.82 10.46 1.41
C CYS A 74 -1.26 11.60 2.34
N ALA A 75 -1.05 11.43 3.63
CA ALA A 75 -1.29 12.44 4.66
C ALA A 75 -0.06 13.33 4.86
N LEU A 76 -0.22 14.63 4.60
CA LEU A 76 0.85 15.61 4.51
C LEU A 76 0.50 16.88 5.29
N LYS A 77 1.49 17.50 5.91
CA LYS A 77 1.35 18.84 6.50
C LYS A 77 2.34 19.78 5.84
N ALA A 78 1.83 20.90 5.32
CA ALA A 78 2.63 21.91 4.66
C ALA A 78 3.20 22.92 5.66
N GLU A 79 4.32 23.55 5.31
CA GLU A 79 4.87 24.68 6.04
C GLU A 79 3.83 25.81 6.16
N GLY A 80 3.79 26.46 7.34
CA GLY A 80 2.83 27.52 7.63
C GLY A 80 1.38 27.06 7.85
N THR A 81 1.12 25.75 7.91
CA THR A 81 -0.20 25.19 8.21
C THR A 81 -0.17 24.30 9.45
N ASP A 82 -1.28 24.26 10.18
CA ASP A 82 -1.45 23.38 11.35
C ASP A 82 -2.33 22.16 11.10
N PHE A 83 -2.99 22.09 9.94
CA PHE A 83 -3.83 20.96 9.55
C PHE A 83 -3.10 19.99 8.61
N VAL A 84 -3.55 18.73 8.63
CA VAL A 84 -3.07 17.68 7.72
C VAL A 84 -4.00 17.61 6.51
N GLN A 85 -3.43 17.47 5.33
CA GLN A 85 -4.13 17.28 4.07
C GLN A 85 -3.86 15.87 3.54
N THR A 86 -4.89 15.24 2.98
CA THR A 86 -4.78 13.95 2.30
C THR A 86 -4.79 14.18 0.80
N ILE A 87 -3.71 13.78 0.12
CA ILE A 87 -3.55 14.00 -1.32
C ILE A 87 -3.36 12.64 -2.02
N PRO A 88 -4.15 12.32 -3.05
CA PRO A 88 -3.98 11.10 -3.82
C PRO A 88 -2.83 11.23 -4.82
N PHE A 89 -1.94 10.24 -4.82
CA PHE A 89 -0.84 10.10 -5.76
C PHE A 89 -0.91 8.74 -6.47
N ARG A 90 -0.40 8.69 -7.70
CA ARG A 90 -0.19 7.45 -8.46
C ARG A 90 1.27 7.34 -8.89
N LEU A 91 1.79 6.13 -8.93
CA LEU A 91 3.09 5.85 -9.54
C LEU A 91 2.86 5.56 -11.03
N ALA A 92 3.37 6.43 -11.90
CA ALA A 92 3.30 6.29 -13.35
C ALA A 92 4.65 6.65 -13.96
N ASP A 93 5.14 5.83 -14.90
CA ASP A 93 6.43 6.03 -15.56
C ASP A 93 7.59 6.23 -14.57
N GLN A 94 7.62 5.40 -13.51
CA GLN A 94 8.61 5.46 -12.42
C GLN A 94 8.62 6.78 -11.63
N ARG A 95 7.58 7.62 -11.75
CA ARG A 95 7.43 8.88 -11.03
C ARG A 95 6.08 8.97 -10.32
N TRP A 96 6.10 9.59 -9.15
CA TRP A 96 4.87 9.91 -8.43
C TRP A 96 4.21 11.12 -9.07
N GLN A 97 2.91 11.04 -9.29
CA GLN A 97 2.09 12.09 -9.87
C GLN A 97 0.87 12.32 -8.98
N VAL A 98 0.50 13.58 -8.76
CA VAL A 98 -0.76 13.92 -8.10
C VAL A 98 -1.92 13.48 -8.99
N VAL A 99 -2.93 12.83 -8.41
CA VAL A 99 -4.17 12.52 -9.12
C VAL A 99 -5.04 13.77 -9.09
N LEU A 100 -5.45 14.25 -10.25
CA LEU A 100 -6.31 15.43 -10.39
C LEU A 100 -7.65 15.04 -11.02
N ASP A 101 -8.70 15.72 -10.59
CA ASP A 101 -10.02 15.64 -11.19
C ASP A 101 -10.12 16.54 -12.45
N ARG A 102 -11.33 16.65 -13.01
CA ARG A 102 -11.60 17.46 -14.21
C ARG A 102 -11.43 18.97 -13.98
N THR A 103 -11.41 19.41 -12.72
CA THR A 103 -11.19 20.81 -12.33
C THR A 103 -9.73 21.14 -12.09
N GLY A 104 -8.84 20.15 -12.20
CA GLY A 104 -7.41 20.30 -11.93
C GLY A 104 -7.08 20.31 -10.44
N ARG A 105 -7.97 19.77 -9.59
CA ARG A 105 -7.76 19.67 -8.13
C ARG A 105 -7.63 18.21 -7.71
N PRO A 106 -6.90 17.90 -6.63
CA PRO A 106 -6.94 16.56 -6.07
C PRO A 106 -8.36 16.23 -5.62
N PRO A 107 -8.94 15.09 -6.04
CA PRO A 107 -10.29 14.72 -5.63
C PRO A 107 -10.32 14.39 -4.14
N GLU A 108 -11.46 14.65 -3.49
CA GLU A 108 -11.75 14.10 -2.17
C GLU A 108 -11.88 12.58 -2.30
N THR A 109 -11.10 11.85 -1.49
CA THR A 109 -11.04 10.39 -1.55
C THR A 109 -10.66 9.87 -0.17
N ASP A 110 -11.35 8.81 0.24
CA ASP A 110 -11.08 8.12 1.50
C ASP A 110 -9.94 7.12 1.39
N GLY A 111 -9.42 6.73 2.55
CA GLY A 111 -8.49 5.63 2.66
C GLY A 111 -9.19 4.29 2.53
N ALA A 112 -8.54 3.31 1.91
CA ALA A 112 -9.01 1.93 2.02
C ALA A 112 -8.56 1.36 3.36
N CYS A 113 -9.50 0.75 4.07
CA CYS A 113 -9.22 -0.03 5.26
C CYS A 113 -8.44 -1.31 4.93
N ALA A 114 -7.89 -1.92 5.98
CA ALA A 114 -7.15 -3.17 5.82
C ALA A 114 -8.13 -4.29 5.46
N PRO A 115 -7.79 -5.18 4.50
CA PRO A 115 -8.64 -6.30 4.14
C PRO A 115 -9.03 -7.16 5.35
N LEU A 116 -10.24 -7.73 5.31
CA LEU A 116 -10.83 -8.50 6.41
C LEU A 116 -9.93 -9.59 7.00
N ASP A 117 -9.22 -10.34 6.15
CA ASP A 117 -8.31 -11.41 6.59
C ASP A 117 -7.08 -10.86 7.32
N VAL A 118 -6.52 -9.76 6.81
CA VAL A 118 -5.37 -9.07 7.40
C VAL A 118 -5.74 -8.48 8.76
N VAL A 119 -6.84 -7.72 8.81
CA VAL A 119 -7.26 -7.07 10.06
C VAL A 119 -7.69 -8.10 11.11
N GLN A 120 -8.36 -9.19 10.71
CA GLN A 120 -8.72 -10.27 11.63
C GLN A 120 -7.49 -10.91 12.26
N ALA A 121 -6.46 -11.24 11.47
CA ALA A 121 -5.25 -11.87 11.97
C ALA A 121 -4.56 -10.99 13.03
N GLU A 122 -4.43 -9.70 12.75
CA GLU A 122 -3.84 -8.74 13.70
C GLU A 122 -4.72 -8.51 14.93
N LEU A 123 -6.04 -8.37 14.77
CA LEU A 123 -6.96 -8.18 15.89
C LEU A 123 -6.96 -9.38 16.85
N ARG A 124 -6.92 -10.61 16.33
CA ARG A 124 -6.79 -11.83 17.15
C ARG A 124 -5.53 -11.80 18.02
N LYS A 125 -4.41 -11.40 17.42
CA LYS A 125 -3.12 -11.29 18.10
C LYS A 125 -3.12 -10.19 19.15
N LEU A 126 -3.62 -9.00 18.79
CA LEU A 126 -3.61 -7.82 19.67
C LEU A 126 -4.57 -7.97 20.86
N ARG A 127 -5.74 -8.59 20.64
CA ARG A 127 -6.76 -8.77 21.68
C ARG A 127 -6.61 -10.07 22.48
N GLY A 128 -5.76 -11.00 22.03
CA GLY A 128 -5.65 -12.33 22.63
C GLY A 128 -6.89 -13.21 22.45
N ASP A 129 -7.80 -12.85 21.54
CA ASP A 129 -9.00 -13.62 21.22
C ASP A 129 -8.81 -14.36 19.90
N GLY A 130 -8.25 -15.57 19.96
CA GLY A 130 -8.00 -16.40 18.78
C GLY A 130 -9.27 -16.84 18.04
N LYS A 131 -10.45 -16.72 18.65
CA LYS A 131 -11.75 -17.07 18.06
C LYS A 131 -12.50 -15.86 17.50
N LEU A 132 -11.96 -14.64 17.66
CA LEU A 132 -12.52 -13.43 17.06
C LEU A 132 -12.67 -13.60 15.56
N HIS A 133 -13.83 -13.25 15.03
CA HIS A 133 -14.10 -13.27 13.61
C HIS A 133 -14.54 -11.88 13.16
N VAL A 134 -13.93 -11.35 12.11
CA VAL A 134 -14.38 -10.11 11.48
C VAL A 134 -15.42 -10.48 10.44
N THR A 135 -16.64 -10.02 10.62
CA THR A 135 -17.81 -10.39 9.81
C THR A 135 -18.11 -9.39 8.70
N GLY A 136 -17.60 -8.17 8.79
CA GLY A 136 -17.83 -7.14 7.79
C GLY A 136 -16.97 -5.90 8.00
N GLU A 137 -16.95 -5.07 6.96
CA GLU A 137 -16.41 -3.72 6.98
C GLU A 137 -17.58 -2.74 7.08
N VAL A 138 -17.43 -1.69 7.87
CA VAL A 138 -18.39 -0.58 7.91
C VAL A 138 -18.00 0.45 6.84
N ASP A 139 -18.99 1.12 6.27
CA ASP A 139 -18.83 2.10 5.17
C ASP A 139 -18.04 1.51 3.98
N ASP A 140 -18.36 0.26 3.61
CA ASP A 140 -17.75 -0.48 2.51
C ASP A 140 -16.22 -0.63 2.60
N GLY A 141 -15.63 -0.45 3.79
CA GLY A 141 -14.18 -0.47 3.98
C GLY A 141 -13.49 0.86 3.69
N ALA A 142 -14.24 1.96 3.64
CA ALA A 142 -13.67 3.31 3.65
C ALA A 142 -13.27 3.73 5.07
N GLY A 143 -12.11 4.38 5.17
CA GLY A 143 -11.57 4.92 6.42
C GLY A 143 -11.27 6.41 6.31
N THR A 144 -11.28 7.08 7.47
CA THR A 144 -10.97 8.51 7.56
C THR A 144 -9.72 8.74 8.41
N PHE A 145 -8.80 9.57 7.92
CA PHE A 145 -7.61 9.92 8.67
C PHE A 145 -7.94 10.84 9.86
N THR A 146 -7.44 10.50 11.04
CA THR A 146 -7.68 11.28 12.25
C THR A 146 -6.61 11.06 13.32
N SER A 147 -6.43 12.09 14.16
CA SER A 147 -5.72 12.00 15.44
C SER A 147 -6.67 11.80 16.62
N GLU A 148 -7.98 11.94 16.42
CA GLU A 148 -8.98 11.75 17.48
C GLU A 148 -9.14 10.28 17.84
N ARG A 149 -9.35 10.01 19.13
CA ARG A 149 -9.50 8.69 19.73
C ARG A 149 -10.65 8.66 20.72
N GLY A 150 -11.28 7.50 20.89
CA GLY A 150 -12.40 7.30 21.80
C GLY A 150 -13.73 7.76 21.21
N LEU A 151 -14.83 7.26 21.78
CA LEU A 151 -16.20 7.72 21.46
C LEU A 151 -16.37 9.23 21.62
N LEU A 152 -15.80 9.76 22.70
CA LEU A 152 -15.89 11.15 23.09
C LEU A 152 -14.87 12.02 22.34
N ARG A 153 -13.94 11.40 21.61
CA ARG A 153 -12.90 12.07 20.82
C ARG A 153 -12.05 13.07 21.63
N ASP A 154 -11.95 12.83 22.93
CA ASP A 154 -11.29 13.67 23.92
C ASP A 154 -9.78 13.37 24.05
N HIS A 155 -9.33 12.27 23.45
CA HIS A 155 -7.92 11.87 23.41
C HIS A 155 -7.34 12.05 22.01
N LYS A 156 -6.02 12.28 21.95
CA LYS A 156 -5.26 12.41 20.70
C LYS A 156 -4.21 11.32 20.60
N GLY A 157 -4.21 10.60 19.48
CA GLY A 157 -3.21 9.60 19.11
C GLY A 157 -2.42 10.02 17.86
N PRO A 158 -1.49 9.16 17.39
CA PRO A 158 -0.79 9.38 16.13
C PRO A 158 -1.78 9.55 14.96
N TYR A 159 -1.47 10.40 13.98
CA TYR A 159 -2.37 10.58 12.83
C TYR A 159 -2.40 9.31 11.97
N ARG A 160 -3.55 8.62 11.93
CA ARG A 160 -3.74 7.29 11.34
C ARG A 160 -5.11 7.18 10.67
N LEU A 161 -5.28 6.17 9.82
CA LEU A 161 -6.57 5.88 9.21
C LEU A 161 -7.46 5.17 10.21
N MET A 162 -8.58 5.78 10.61
CA MET A 162 -9.58 5.14 11.44
C MET A 162 -10.48 4.27 10.56
N CYS A 163 -10.56 2.99 10.91
CA CYS A 163 -11.37 1.99 10.25
C CYS A 163 -12.34 1.33 11.23
N ARG A 164 -13.49 0.89 10.71
CA ARG A 164 -14.57 0.28 11.49
C ARG A 164 -14.90 -1.10 10.93
N TYR A 165 -15.03 -2.07 11.82
CA TYR A 165 -15.27 -3.47 11.45
C TYR A 165 -16.30 -4.11 12.38
N ASP A 166 -17.23 -4.83 11.79
CA ASP A 166 -18.15 -5.68 12.55
C ASP A 166 -17.43 -6.98 12.92
N VAL A 167 -17.51 -7.37 14.19
CA VAL A 167 -16.85 -8.58 14.68
C VAL A 167 -17.78 -9.42 15.56
N VAL A 168 -17.50 -10.73 15.58
CA VAL A 168 -18.01 -11.67 16.56
C VAL A 168 -16.84 -12.17 17.40
N THR A 169 -16.88 -11.92 18.70
CA THR A 169 -15.86 -12.38 19.65
C THR A 169 -15.91 -13.90 19.84
N GLY A 170 -14.87 -14.49 20.45
CA GLY A 170 -14.85 -15.91 20.79
C GLY A 170 -15.96 -16.38 21.74
N LEU A 171 -16.63 -15.43 22.41
CA LEU A 171 -17.82 -15.67 23.25
C LEU A 171 -19.14 -15.58 22.47
N GLY A 172 -19.09 -15.39 21.15
CA GLY A 172 -20.28 -15.22 20.29
C GLY A 172 -20.93 -13.84 20.38
N LYS A 173 -20.33 -12.88 21.10
CA LYS A 173 -20.86 -11.51 21.19
C LYS A 173 -20.48 -10.71 19.95
N LYS A 174 -21.47 -10.05 19.35
CA LYS A 174 -21.26 -9.06 18.30
C LYS A 174 -20.73 -7.75 18.89
N ALA A 175 -19.85 -7.10 18.15
CA ALA A 175 -19.28 -5.82 18.51
C ALA A 175 -18.85 -5.08 17.24
N LEU A 176 -18.85 -3.75 17.32
CA LEU A 176 -18.15 -2.89 16.37
C LEU A 176 -16.74 -2.61 16.93
N LEU A 177 -15.71 -2.90 16.15
CA LEU A 177 -14.35 -2.48 16.48
C LEU A 177 -13.93 -1.28 15.65
N ILE A 178 -13.37 -0.27 16.32
CA ILE A 178 -12.60 0.79 15.68
C ILE A 178 -11.13 0.41 15.79
N ALA A 179 -10.46 0.31 14.65
CA ALA A 179 -9.04 0.05 14.57
C ALA A 179 -8.36 1.16 13.77
N TYR A 180 -7.19 1.59 14.23
CA TYR A 180 -6.38 2.57 13.53
C TYR A 180 -5.32 1.87 12.71
N VAL A 181 -5.25 2.16 11.42
CA VAL A 181 -4.36 1.48 10.49
C VAL A 181 -3.44 2.44 9.75
N TRP A 182 -2.34 1.87 9.27
CA TRP A 182 -1.32 2.51 8.46
C TRP A 182 -0.77 1.48 7.45
N HIS A 183 -0.04 1.91 6.43
CA HIS A 183 0.50 1.01 5.41
C HIS A 183 1.99 1.28 5.18
N ASP A 184 2.87 0.31 5.42
CA ASP A 184 4.33 0.51 5.34
C ASP A 184 4.91 0.47 3.91
N GLY A 185 4.06 0.18 2.93
CA GLY A 185 4.41 0.05 1.51
C GLY A 185 4.16 -1.34 0.98
N ALA A 186 4.30 -2.34 1.84
CA ALA A 186 4.02 -3.74 1.51
C ALA A 186 2.79 -4.28 2.26
N HIS A 187 2.61 -3.88 3.51
CA HIS A 187 1.60 -4.45 4.39
C HIS A 187 0.84 -3.36 5.15
N TYR A 188 -0.40 -3.71 5.51
CA TYR A 188 -1.13 -2.97 6.53
C TYR A 188 -0.58 -3.27 7.91
N ILE A 189 -0.48 -2.24 8.73
CA ILE A 189 -0.15 -2.31 10.14
C ILE A 189 -1.36 -1.81 10.92
N VAL A 190 -1.87 -2.66 11.80
CA VAL A 190 -2.96 -2.32 12.73
C VAL A 190 -2.34 -1.87 14.05
N ASP A 191 -2.72 -0.68 14.51
CA ASP A 191 -2.26 -0.13 15.78
C ASP A 191 -2.81 -0.95 16.96
N ARG A 192 -2.10 -0.90 18.10
CA ARG A 192 -2.57 -1.53 19.35
C ARG A 192 -3.76 -0.79 19.94
N ASP A 193 -3.89 0.49 19.60
CA ASP A 193 -5.05 1.30 19.91
C ASP A 193 -6.27 0.75 19.15
N ILE A 194 -7.13 0.02 19.87
CA ILE A 194 -8.33 -0.61 19.35
C ILE A 194 -9.46 -0.34 20.32
N GLU A 195 -10.57 0.16 19.81
CA GLU A 195 -11.76 0.45 20.60
C GLU A 195 -12.83 -0.57 20.27
N ALA A 196 -13.51 -1.08 21.30
CA ALA A 196 -14.58 -2.04 21.15
C ALA A 196 -15.90 -1.45 21.64
N TRP A 197 -16.88 -1.44 20.75
CA TRP A 197 -18.22 -0.96 20.98
C TRP A 197 -19.18 -2.15 20.93
N PRO A 198 -20.01 -2.37 21.97
CA PRO A 198 -21.05 -3.37 21.87
C PRO A 198 -21.96 -3.04 20.69
N ASP A 199 -22.32 -4.07 19.93
CA ASP A 199 -23.39 -3.99 18.94
C ASP A 199 -24.70 -4.07 19.74
N ASP A 200 -25.51 -3.00 19.71
CA ASP A 200 -26.69 -2.81 20.57
C ASP A 200 -27.71 -3.97 20.46
#